data_AF-A0A7G1IKI9-F1
#
_entry.id   AF-A0A7G1IKI9-F1
#
_cell.length_a   1.000
_cell.length_b   1.000
_cell.length_c   1.000
_cell.angle_alpha   90.00
_cell.angle_beta   90.00
_cell.angle_gamma   90.00
#
_symmetry.space_group_name_H-M   'P 1'
#
loop_
_entity.id
_entity.type
_entity.pdbx_description
1 polymer ?
#
loop_
_entity_poly.entity_id
_entity_poly.type
_entity_poly.pdbx_seq_one_letter_code
_entity_poly.pdbx_strand_id
1 'polypeptide(L)'
;MTNPNIALIQDPLLPVGPAQQIGKVWAGNLDVNDPLVSPLNGSLSGLPPTYVYSGNLDILAADVLVLQQAAATQGAPISFVLANGQIHDWILLTPDGFQYWPQINRELGIAA
;
A
#
# COMPACT_ATOMS: atom_id res chain seq x y z
N MET A 1 -9.19 1.09 5.96
CA MET A 1 -10.02 2.08 5.22
C MET A 1 -10.87 2.98 6.11
N THR A 2 -10.28 3.53 7.18
CA THR A 2 -10.93 4.50 8.10
C THR A 2 -10.20 5.85 8.10
N ASN A 3 -9.10 5.94 7.36
CA ASN A 3 -8.30 7.15 7.25
C ASN A 3 -9.10 8.27 6.57
N PRO A 4 -9.27 9.44 7.21
CA PRO A 4 -10.11 10.51 6.69
C PRO A 4 -9.59 11.08 5.36
N ASN A 5 -8.29 10.98 5.09
CA ASN A 5 -7.70 11.48 3.86
C ASN A 5 -8.08 10.66 2.62
N ILE A 6 -8.62 9.45 2.78
CA ILE A 6 -9.17 8.64 1.68
C ILE A 6 -10.20 9.44 0.88
N ALA A 7 -11.02 10.25 1.57
CA ALA A 7 -12.08 11.04 0.93
C ALA A 7 -11.54 12.18 0.03
N LEU A 8 -10.25 12.49 0.12
CA LEU A 8 -9.60 13.55 -0.67
C LEU A 8 -9.02 13.02 -1.98
N ILE A 9 -9.00 11.70 -2.17
CA ILE A 9 -8.38 11.05 -3.33
C ILE A 9 -9.46 10.66 -4.33
N GLN A 10 -9.27 11.03 -5.59
CA GLN A 10 -10.15 10.67 -6.69
C GLN A 10 -9.60 9.43 -7.40
N ASP A 11 -9.96 8.26 -6.88
CA ASP A 11 -9.53 6.98 -7.44
C ASP A 11 -10.45 6.53 -8.57
N PRO A 12 -9.92 6.36 -9.80
CA PRO A 12 -10.72 5.97 -10.95
C PRO A 12 -11.03 4.46 -11.00
N LEU A 13 -10.40 3.64 -10.16
CA LEU A 13 -10.47 2.18 -10.23
C LEU A 13 -11.05 1.54 -8.95
N LEU A 14 -10.67 2.04 -7.77
CA LEU A 14 -11.07 1.46 -6.48
C LEU A 14 -12.08 2.35 -5.73
N PRO A 15 -13.39 2.06 -5.79
CA PRO A 15 -14.37 2.82 -5.04
C PRO A 15 -14.38 2.46 -3.54
N VAL A 16 -14.43 3.48 -2.67
CA VAL A 16 -14.34 3.33 -1.21
C VAL A 16 -15.41 2.40 -0.62
N GLY A 17 -16.68 2.56 -0.99
CA GLY A 17 -17.79 1.80 -0.41
C GLY A 17 -17.67 0.29 -0.62
N PRO A 18 -17.53 -0.18 -1.87
CA PRO A 18 -17.28 -1.59 -2.16
C PRO A 18 -16.00 -2.13 -1.49
N ALA A 19 -14.90 -1.38 -1.51
CA ALA A 19 -13.65 -1.80 -0.88
C ALA A 19 -13.80 -1.99 0.64
N GLN A 20 -14.54 -1.11 1.34
CA GLN A 20 -14.85 -1.29 2.76
C GLN A 20 -15.68 -2.55 3.03
N GLN A 21 -16.63 -2.89 2.15
CA GLN A 21 -17.41 -4.12 2.30
C GLN A 21 -16.56 -5.37 2.07
N ILE A 22 -15.68 -5.35 1.07
CA ILE A 22 -14.72 -6.43 0.83
C ILE A 22 -13.81 -6.61 2.05
N GLY A 23 -13.32 -5.52 2.64
CA GLY A 23 -12.50 -5.58 3.86
C GLY A 23 -13.23 -6.25 5.04
N LYS A 24 -14.53 -6.00 5.20
CA LYS A 24 -15.35 -6.66 6.24
C LYS A 24 -15.54 -8.14 5.97
N VAL A 25 -15.76 -8.53 4.71
CA VAL A 25 -15.87 -9.95 4.32
C VAL A 25 -14.53 -10.66 4.54
N TRP A 26 -13.41 -10.02 4.17
CA TRP A 26 -12.06 -10.54 4.37
C TRP A 26 -11.74 -10.78 5.85
N ALA A 27 -12.17 -9.88 6.74
CA ALA A 27 -11.96 -10.02 8.18
C ALA A 27 -12.58 -11.30 8.76
N GLY A 28 -13.65 -11.82 8.14
CA GLY A 28 -14.34 -13.01 8.63
C GLY A 28 -14.83 -12.81 10.07
N ASN A 29 -14.28 -13.57 11.01
CA ASN A 29 -14.61 -13.48 12.43
C ASN A 29 -13.69 -12.56 13.24
N LEU A 30 -12.66 -11.98 12.61
CA LEU A 30 -11.75 -11.03 13.27
C LEU A 30 -12.34 -9.63 13.26
N ASP A 31 -11.89 -8.79 14.20
CA ASP A 31 -12.15 -7.35 14.13
C ASP A 31 -11.46 -6.77 12.89
N VAL A 32 -12.07 -5.79 12.23
CA VAL A 32 -11.46 -5.15 11.05
C VAL A 32 -10.15 -4.42 11.37
N ASN A 33 -9.92 -4.08 12.64
CA ASN A 33 -8.68 -3.49 13.14
C ASN A 33 -7.68 -4.52 13.65
N ASP A 34 -8.03 -5.82 13.67
CA ASP A 34 -7.09 -6.87 14.06
C ASP A 34 -5.83 -6.80 13.17
N PRO A 35 -4.60 -6.86 13.72
CA PRO A 35 -3.37 -6.76 12.93
C PRO A 35 -3.23 -7.81 11.81
N LEU A 36 -3.92 -8.96 11.89
CA LEU A 36 -3.95 -9.95 10.82
C LEU A 36 -4.85 -9.51 9.64
N VAL A 37 -5.75 -8.55 9.87
CA VAL A 37 -6.63 -7.94 8.86
C VAL A 37 -6.06 -6.60 8.39
N SER A 38 -5.61 -5.76 9.34
CA SER A 38 -5.08 -4.41 9.13
C SER A 38 -3.64 -4.31 9.69
N PRO A 39 -2.61 -4.72 8.92
CA PRO A 39 -1.23 -4.81 9.39
C PRO A 39 -0.62 -3.49 9.88
N LEU A 40 -1.19 -2.34 9.50
CA LEU A 40 -0.83 -1.03 10.05
C LEU A 40 -0.95 -0.94 11.57
N ASN A 41 -1.82 -1.76 12.18
CA ASN A 41 -2.00 -1.83 13.63
C ASN A 41 -1.04 -2.81 14.31
N GLY A 42 -0.18 -3.49 13.54
CA GLY A 42 0.82 -4.45 14.02
C GLY A 42 2.21 -3.83 14.24
N SER A 43 3.16 -4.68 14.64
CA SER A 43 4.56 -4.28 14.76
C SER A 43 5.27 -4.36 13.40
N LEU A 44 6.09 -3.36 13.09
CA LEU A 44 7.01 -3.40 11.94
C LEU A 44 8.37 -4.03 12.28
N SER A 45 8.57 -4.44 13.54
CA SER A 45 9.83 -5.01 14.00
C SER A 45 10.08 -6.38 13.38
N GLY A 46 11.33 -6.62 12.96
CA GLY A 46 11.75 -7.90 12.40
C GLY A 46 11.28 -8.15 10.96
N LEU A 47 10.59 -7.20 10.33
CA LEU A 47 10.26 -7.30 8.91
C LEU A 47 11.53 -7.26 8.04
N PRO A 48 11.57 -8.03 6.94
CA PRO A 48 12.68 -7.98 5.98
C PRO A 48 12.67 -6.65 5.21
N PRO A 49 13.74 -6.35 4.45
CA PRO A 49 13.69 -5.29 3.44
C PRO A 49 12.43 -5.41 2.60
N THR A 50 11.62 -4.36 2.61
CA THR A 50 10.30 -4.33 1.97
C THR A 50 10.21 -3.10 1.08
N TYR A 51 9.64 -3.24 -0.10
CA TYR A 51 9.47 -2.16 -1.07
C TYR A 51 7.99 -1.98 -1.37
N VAL A 52 7.49 -0.75 -1.20
CA VAL A 52 6.09 -0.40 -1.39
C VAL A 52 5.96 0.57 -2.55
N TYR A 53 5.23 0.17 -3.57
CA TYR A 53 4.90 1.00 -4.73
C TYR A 53 3.42 1.40 -4.64
N SER A 54 3.15 2.70 -4.66
CA SER A 54 1.79 3.24 -4.53
C SER A 54 1.60 4.40 -5.50
N GLY A 55 0.42 4.49 -6.11
CA GLY A 55 0.04 5.64 -6.93
C GLY A 55 -0.72 6.67 -6.11
N ASN A 56 -0.48 7.97 -6.33
CA ASN A 56 -1.16 9.00 -5.54
C ASN A 56 -2.65 9.23 -5.89
N LEU A 57 -3.15 8.61 -6.96
CA LEU A 57 -4.57 8.55 -7.28
C LEU A 57 -5.24 7.28 -6.72
N ASP A 58 -4.54 6.46 -5.93
CA ASP A 58 -5.10 5.31 -5.23
C ASP A 58 -5.62 5.72 -3.85
N ILE A 59 -6.86 5.37 -3.49
CA ILE A 59 -7.39 5.66 -2.15
C ILE A 59 -6.54 5.07 -1.02
N LEU A 60 -5.81 3.98 -1.25
CA LEU A 60 -4.92 3.34 -0.28
C LEU A 60 -3.63 4.14 -0.05
N ALA A 61 -3.30 5.11 -0.91
CA ALA A 61 -2.13 5.97 -0.73
C ALA A 61 -2.16 6.74 0.60
N ALA A 62 -3.36 7.08 1.09
CA ALA A 62 -3.52 7.72 2.39
C ALA A 62 -2.96 6.84 3.54
N ASP A 63 -3.19 5.53 3.47
CA ASP A 63 -2.70 4.56 4.45
C ASP A 63 -1.22 4.20 4.22
N VAL A 64 -0.73 4.26 2.97
CA VAL A 64 0.70 4.13 2.64
C VAL A 64 1.53 5.24 3.29
N LEU A 65 1.03 6.48 3.33
CA LEU A 65 1.73 7.59 4.01
C LEU A 65 1.82 7.36 5.53
N VAL A 66 0.79 6.74 6.14
CA VAL A 66 0.84 6.34 7.55
C VAL A 66 1.90 5.25 7.76
N LEU A 67 1.94 4.24 6.90
CA LEU A 67 2.97 3.19 6.93
C LEU A 67 4.38 3.78 6.79
N GLN A 68 4.57 4.71 5.86
CA GLN A 68 5.85 5.39 5.62
C GLN A 68 6.32 6.13 6.88
N GLN A 69 5.44 6.90 7.51
CA GLN A 69 5.76 7.60 8.75
C GLN A 69 6.11 6.62 9.89
N ALA A 70 5.34 5.53 10.02
CA ALA A 70 5.59 4.50 11.02
C ALA A 70 6.94 3.81 10.80
N ALA A 71 7.25 3.43 9.55
CA ALA A 71 8.52 2.81 9.19
C ALA A 71 9.71 3.72 9.48
N ALA A 72 9.63 5.00 9.11
CA ALA A 72 10.66 5.99 9.40
C ALA A 72 10.87 6.17 10.92
N THR A 73 9.78 6.25 11.68
CA THR A 73 9.83 6.43 13.14
C THR A 73 10.43 5.23 13.85
N GLN A 74 10.17 4.01 13.36
CA GLN A 74 10.63 2.76 13.96
C GLN A 74 11.97 2.27 13.38
N GLY A 75 12.51 2.95 12.37
CA GLY A 75 13.70 2.48 11.66
C GLY A 75 13.49 1.14 10.92
N ALA A 76 12.25 0.84 10.52
CA ALA A 76 11.95 -0.38 9.77
C ALA A 76 12.51 -0.29 8.34
N PRO A 77 13.06 -1.38 7.76
CA PRO A 77 13.72 -1.36 6.45
C PRO A 77 12.70 -1.39 5.31
N ILE A 78 11.79 -0.41 5.27
CA ILE A 78 10.74 -0.30 4.26
C ILE A 78 11.01 0.93 3.39
N SER A 79 11.14 0.73 2.09
CA SER A 79 11.31 1.78 1.09
C SER A 79 10.03 1.99 0.29
N PHE A 80 9.81 3.21 -0.18
CA PHE A 80 8.55 3.64 -0.77
C PHE A 80 8.79 4.37 -2.09
N VAL A 81 7.93 4.08 -3.07
CA VAL A 81 7.76 4.86 -4.29
C VAL A 81 6.31 5.31 -4.35
N LEU A 82 6.07 6.61 -4.13
CA LEU A 82 4.78 7.24 -4.35
C LEU A 82 4.77 7.90 -5.73
N ALA A 83 4.16 7.24 -6.70
CA ALA A 83 4.16 7.68 -8.09
C ALA A 83 3.06 8.70 -8.35
N ASN A 84 3.45 9.88 -8.84
CA ASN A 84 2.53 10.97 -9.15
C ASN A 84 1.73 10.67 -10.42
N GLY A 85 0.41 10.86 -10.36
CA GLY A 85 -0.52 10.62 -11.46
C GLY A 85 -0.89 9.14 -11.66
N GLN A 86 -0.40 8.24 -10.81
CA GLN A 86 -0.64 6.80 -10.95
C GLN A 86 -1.83 6.33 -10.12
N ILE A 87 -2.55 5.33 -10.64
CA ILE A 87 -3.78 4.75 -10.09
C ILE A 87 -3.50 3.50 -9.24
N HIS A 88 -4.56 2.90 -8.69
CA HIS A 88 -4.50 1.57 -8.09
C HIS A 88 -3.91 0.54 -9.06
N ASP A 89 -3.00 -0.32 -8.58
CA ASP A 89 -2.28 -1.33 -9.37
C ASP A 89 -1.48 -0.82 -10.59
N TRP A 90 -1.06 0.45 -10.59
CA TRP A 90 -0.37 1.04 -11.74
C TRP A 90 0.88 0.29 -12.22
N ILE A 91 1.62 -0.38 -11.33
CA ILE A 91 2.78 -1.22 -11.67
C ILE A 91 2.43 -2.30 -12.72
N LEU A 92 1.17 -2.74 -12.75
CA LEU A 92 0.66 -3.75 -13.68
C LEU A 92 -0.20 -3.14 -14.80
N LEU A 93 -0.84 -2.00 -14.53
CA LEU A 93 -1.92 -1.48 -15.39
C LEU A 93 -1.51 -0.29 -16.26
N THR A 94 -0.33 0.31 -16.05
CA THR A 94 0.12 1.48 -16.83
C THR A 94 1.46 1.24 -17.53
N PRO A 95 1.74 1.92 -18.66
CA PRO A 95 3.03 1.84 -19.33
C PRO A 95 4.21 2.26 -18.44
N ASP A 96 4.00 3.23 -17.55
CA ASP A 96 5.01 3.68 -16.59
C ASP A 96 5.35 2.57 -15.59
N GLY A 97 4.36 1.77 -15.18
CA GLY A 97 4.54 0.63 -14.27
C GLY A 97 5.54 -0.40 -14.78
N PHE A 98 5.48 -0.74 -16.07
CA PHE A 98 6.39 -1.72 -16.68
C PHE A 98 7.86 -1.28 -16.65
N GLN A 99 8.13 0.02 -16.57
CA GLN A 99 9.49 0.54 -16.47
C GLN A 99 10.14 0.23 -15.10
N TYR A 100 9.34 -0.05 -14.07
CA TYR A 100 9.83 -0.37 -12.74
C TYR A 100 10.16 -1.86 -12.54
N TRP A 101 9.75 -2.75 -13.45
CA TRP A 101 10.00 -4.19 -13.29
C TRP A 101 11.49 -4.57 -13.14
N PRO A 102 12.44 -3.98 -13.89
CA PRO A 102 13.86 -4.24 -13.65
C PRO A 102 14.33 -3.80 -12.26
N GLN A 103 13.78 -2.71 -11.71
CA GLN A 103 14.07 -2.27 -10.35
C GLN A 103 13.50 -3.24 -9.33
N ILE A 104 12.23 -3.63 -9.47
CA ILE A 104 11.56 -4.60 -8.59
C ILE A 104 12.36 -5.92 -8.60
N ASN A 105 12.82 -6.40 -9.75
CA ASN A 105 13.63 -7.62 -9.82
C ASN A 105 14.96 -7.50 -9.08
N ARG A 106 15.63 -6.33 -9.11
CA ARG A 106 16.86 -6.10 -8.33
C ARG A 106 16.58 -6.05 -6.83
N GLU A 107 15.51 -5.35 -6.43
CA GLU A 107 15.07 -5.23 -5.04
C GLU A 107 14.68 -6.58 -4.43
N LEU A 108 14.10 -7.47 -5.24
CA LEU A 108 13.79 -8.85 -4.86
C LEU A 108 14.97 -9.82 -4.99
N GLY A 109 16.12 -9.36 -5.49
CA GLY A 109 17.29 -10.21 -5.74
C GLY A 109 17.10 -11.27 -6.84
N ILE A 110 16.13 -11.09 -7.73
CA ILE A 110 15.82 -12.00 -8.85
C ILE A 110 16.80 -11.78 -10.01
N ALA A 111 17.20 -10.53 -10.26
CA ALA A 111 18.18 -10.17 -11.28
C ALA A 111 19.22 -9.23 -10.68
N ALA A 112 20.50 -9.43 -11.05
CA ALA A 112 21.61 -8.55 -10.70
C ALA A 112 21.68 -7.34 -11.63
#